data_AF-A0A511BAL0-F1
#
_entry.id   AF-A0A511BAL0-F1
#
_cell.length_a   1.000
_cell.length_b   1.000
_cell.length_c   1.000
_cell.angle_alpha   90.00
_cell.angle_beta   90.00
_cell.angle_gamma   90.00
#
_symmetry.space_group_name_H-M   'P 1'
#
loop_
_entity.id
_entity.type
_entity.pdbx_description
1 polymer ?
#
loop_
_entity_poly.entity_id
_entity_poly.type
_entity_poly.pdbx_seq_one_letter_code
_entity_poly.pdbx_strand_id
1 'polypeptide(L)'
;MVYVAGDTFSYAQLAEKMEHYLGRPVIRELWDMDRLRAEVAAHPDDGIRKYRLAFARDTGVAWDKKQTFNALQGIEVTDVMTWLKRQQRHVA
;
A
#
# COMPACT_ATOMS: atom_id res chain seq x y z
N MET A 1 -14.15 -19.32 0.24
CA MET A 1 -13.42 -18.09 -0.16
C MET A 1 -11.95 -18.44 -0.33
N VAL A 2 -11.23 -17.79 -1.24
CA VAL A 2 -9.78 -17.97 -1.44
C VAL A 2 -9.08 -16.64 -1.14
N TYR A 3 -8.08 -16.66 -0.27
CA TYR A 3 -7.28 -15.47 0.09
C TYR A 3 -5.93 -15.52 -0.60
N VAL A 4 -5.49 -14.38 -1.14
CA VAL A 4 -4.17 -14.20 -1.78
C VAL A 4 -3.50 -12.96 -1.21
N ALA A 5 -2.18 -12.92 -1.13
CA ALA A 5 -1.49 -11.71 -0.67
C ALA A 5 -0.24 -11.43 -1.51
N GLY A 6 -0.06 -10.15 -1.86
CA GLY A 6 1.18 -9.65 -2.46
C GLY A 6 2.22 -9.27 -1.41
N ASP A 7 3.08 -8.32 -1.76
CA ASP A 7 3.85 -7.58 -0.75
C ASP A 7 2.89 -6.86 0.21
N THR A 8 3.22 -6.83 1.50
CA THR A 8 2.36 -6.26 2.53
C THR A 8 3.23 -5.49 3.50
N PHE A 9 2.92 -4.22 3.68
CA PHE A 9 3.72 -3.29 4.45
C PHE A 9 2.87 -2.15 5.00
N SER A 10 3.34 -1.53 6.08
CA SER A 10 2.75 -0.31 6.61
C SER A 10 3.12 0.92 5.76
N TYR A 11 2.43 2.04 5.95
CA TYR A 11 2.81 3.32 5.35
C TYR A 11 4.24 3.76 5.75
N ALA A 12 4.68 3.46 6.98
CA ALA A 12 6.03 3.76 7.41
C ALA A 12 7.08 2.95 6.63
N GLN A 13 6.85 1.65 6.45
CA GLN A 13 7.70 0.78 5.64
C GLN A 13 7.69 1.18 4.17
N LEU A 14 6.55 1.62 3.63
CA LEU A 14 6.50 2.16 2.27
C LEU A 14 7.40 3.40 2.14
N ALA A 15 7.29 4.34 3.07
CA ALA A 15 8.11 5.55 3.05
C ALA A 15 9.61 5.21 3.11
N GLU A 16 10.02 4.32 4.01
CA GLU A 16 11.42 3.85 4.11
C GLU A 16 11.93 3.21 2.80
N LYS A 17 11.10 2.33 2.20
CA LYS A 17 11.42 1.71 0.91
C LYS A 17 11.59 2.77 -0.20
N MET A 18 10.73 3.79 -0.21
CA MET A 18 10.81 4.88 -1.19
C MET A 18 12.01 5.81 -0.96
N GLU A 19 12.34 6.13 0.29
CA GLU A 19 13.54 6.91 0.63
C GLU A 19 14.81 6.19 0.16
N HIS A 20 14.90 4.89 0.44
CA HIS A 20 15.99 4.05 -0.03
C HIS A 20 16.05 4.00 -1.56
N TYR A 21 14.91 3.82 -2.23
CA TYR A 21 14.85 3.72 -3.69
C TYR A 21 15.22 5.04 -4.40
N LEU A 22 14.73 6.17 -3.89
CA LEU A 22 14.89 7.48 -4.52
C LEU A 22 16.19 8.18 -4.12
N GLY A 23 16.87 7.73 -3.06
CA GLY A 23 18.08 8.36 -2.54
C GLY A 23 17.84 9.76 -1.97
N ARG A 24 16.60 10.09 -1.58
CA ARG A 24 16.20 11.39 -1.03
C ARG A 24 15.12 11.23 0.04
N PRO A 25 15.00 12.18 0.98
CA PRO A 25 13.98 12.12 2.03
C PRO A 25 12.55 12.11 1.47
N VAL A 26 11.65 11.40 2.15
CA VAL A 26 10.21 11.40 1.87
C VAL A 26 9.49 12.04 3.05
N ILE A 27 8.70 13.09 2.76
CA ILE A 27 7.88 13.76 3.77
C ILE A 27 6.66 12.91 4.07
N ARG A 28 6.38 12.70 5.37
CA ARG A 28 5.22 11.97 5.87
C ARG A 28 4.25 12.96 6.50
N GLU A 29 3.02 13.00 6.03
CA GLU A 29 1.94 13.81 6.60
C GLU A 29 0.83 12.87 7.07
N LEU A 30 0.40 13.02 8.32
CA LEU A 30 -0.72 12.25 8.84
C LEU A 30 -2.04 12.88 8.37
N TRP A 31 -2.85 12.09 7.68
CA TRP A 31 -4.25 12.41 7.41
C TRP A 31 -5.10 11.50 8.27
N ASP A 32 -5.63 12.03 9.37
CA ASP A 32 -6.44 11.26 10.30
C ASP A 32 -7.82 10.89 9.71
N MET A 33 -8.50 9.98 10.41
CA MET A 33 -9.78 9.45 9.97
C MET A 33 -10.90 10.49 9.91
N ASP A 34 -10.85 11.52 10.77
CA ASP A 34 -11.90 12.54 10.81
C ASP A 34 -11.77 13.48 9.61
N ARG A 35 -10.54 13.87 9.27
CA ARG A 35 -10.22 14.56 8.01
C ARG A 35 -10.68 13.75 6.80
N LEU A 36 -10.33 12.46 6.73
CA LEU A 36 -10.68 11.62 5.58
C LEU A 36 -12.19 11.43 5.42
N ARG A 37 -12.94 11.27 6.51
CA ARG A 37 -14.41 11.22 6.49
C ARG A 37 -15.02 12.52 6.02
N ALA A 38 -14.52 13.66 6.51
CA ALA A 38 -14.99 14.98 6.10
C ALA A 38 -14.76 15.22 4.60
N GLU A 39 -13.58 14.83 4.08
CA GLU A 39 -13.27 14.93 2.65
C GLU A 39 -14.21 14.09 1.78
N VAL A 40 -14.55 12.87 2.21
CA VAL A 40 -15.53 12.02 1.49
C VAL A 40 -16.94 12.59 1.57
N ALA A 41 -17.35 13.13 2.72
CA ALA A 41 -18.66 13.75 2.88
C ALA A 41 -18.83 14.99 2.00
N ALA A 42 -17.79 15.81 1.88
CA ALA A 42 -17.78 17.01 1.03
C ALA A 42 -17.72 16.69 -0.48
N HIS A 43 -17.14 15.55 -0.85
CA HIS A 43 -16.94 15.14 -2.25
C HIS A 43 -17.39 13.68 -2.47
N PRO A 44 -18.70 13.41 -2.39
CA PRO A 44 -19.22 12.05 -2.37
C PRO A 44 -19.02 11.29 -3.69
N ASP A 45 -18.69 11.94 -4.80
CA ASP A 45 -18.43 11.28 -6.09
C ASP A 45 -16.93 11.09 -6.39
N ASP A 46 -16.04 11.59 -5.52
CA ASP A 46 -14.59 11.47 -5.68
C ASP A 46 -14.10 10.07 -5.23
N GLY A 47 -13.79 9.23 -6.21
CA GLY A 47 -13.30 7.87 -5.98
C GLY A 47 -11.95 7.82 -5.24
N ILE A 48 -11.07 8.81 -5.43
CA ILE A 48 -9.74 8.82 -4.79
C ILE A 48 -9.88 9.12 -3.29
N ARG A 49 -10.77 10.04 -2.91
CA ARG A 49 -11.05 10.32 -1.48
C ARG A 49 -11.64 9.10 -0.77
N LYS A 50 -12.60 8.42 -1.42
CA LYS A 50 -13.14 7.15 -0.92
C LYS A 50 -12.05 6.09 -0.76
N TYR A 51 -11.16 5.99 -1.75
CA TYR A 51 -10.03 5.05 -1.71
C TYR A 51 -9.11 5.32 -0.52
N ARG A 52 -8.71 6.58 -0.27
CA ARG A 52 -7.89 6.94 0.90
C ARG A 52 -8.55 6.50 2.21
N LEU A 53 -9.84 6.80 2.38
CA LEU A 53 -10.59 6.40 3.57
C LEU A 53 -10.67 4.87 3.73
N ALA A 54 -10.86 4.13 2.64
CA ALA A 54 -10.95 2.67 2.69
C ALA A 54 -9.65 2.00 3.17
N PHE A 55 -8.49 2.58 2.84
CA PHE A 55 -7.17 2.06 3.22
C PHE A 55 -6.62 2.63 4.54
N ALA A 56 -7.27 3.65 5.11
CA ALA A 56 -6.86 4.28 6.37
C ALA A 56 -7.34 3.55 7.64
N ARG A 57 -7.79 2.29 7.51
CA ARG A 57 -8.22 1.49 8.66
C ARG A 57 -7.07 1.30 9.65
N ASP A 58 -7.36 1.47 10.93
CA ASP A 58 -6.45 1.21 12.05
C ASP A 58 -6.00 -0.27 12.10
N THR A 59 -6.87 -1.18 11.71
CA THR A 59 -6.56 -2.62 11.56
C THR A 59 -5.82 -2.96 10.26
N GLY A 60 -5.65 -1.99 9.36
CA GLY A 60 -5.23 -2.23 7.98
C GLY A 60 -6.29 -2.99 7.16
N VAL A 61 -5.89 -3.42 5.96
CA VAL A 61 -6.73 -4.16 5.00
C VAL A 61 -6.17 -5.55 4.64
N ALA A 62 -5.06 -5.94 5.29
CA ALA A 62 -4.39 -7.20 5.02
C ALA A 62 -4.86 -8.31 5.96
N TRP A 63 -4.85 -9.54 5.47
CA TRP A 63 -4.99 -10.77 6.27
C TRP A 63 -3.62 -11.38 6.59
N ASP A 64 -3.60 -12.38 7.46
CA ASP A 64 -2.38 -13.15 7.74
C ASP A 64 -1.85 -13.78 6.44
N LYS A 65 -0.70 -13.27 5.99
CA LYS A 65 -0.05 -13.71 4.76
C LYS A 65 0.28 -15.20 4.79
N LYS A 66 0.56 -15.79 5.96
CA LYS A 66 0.87 -17.23 6.07
C LYS A 66 -0.33 -18.12 5.76
N GLN A 67 -1.54 -17.57 5.86
CA GLN A 67 -2.79 -18.30 5.61
C GLN A 67 -3.29 -18.14 4.17
N THR A 68 -2.58 -17.40 3.31
CA THR A 68 -3.00 -17.19 1.93
C THR A 68 -2.62 -18.37 1.05
N PHE A 69 -3.43 -18.60 0.02
CA PHE A 69 -3.22 -19.67 -0.94
C PHE A 69 -1.81 -19.65 -1.52
N ASN A 70 -1.35 -18.49 -2.00
CA ASN A 70 -0.01 -18.38 -2.60
C ASN A 70 1.12 -18.64 -1.59
N ALA A 71 0.95 -18.29 -0.32
CA ALA A 71 1.95 -18.63 0.70
C ALA A 71 1.96 -20.14 1.01
N LEU A 72 0.78 -20.76 1.14
CA LEU A 72 0.63 -22.20 1.39
C LEU A 72 1.13 -23.06 0.22
N GLN A 73 1.01 -22.56 -1.01
CA GLN A 73 1.49 -23.24 -2.22
C GLN A 73 2.95 -22.91 -2.58
N GLY A 74 3.65 -22.10 -1.79
CA GLY A 74 5.02 -21.68 -2.09
C GLY A 74 5.15 -20.84 -3.37
N ILE A 75 4.09 -20.15 -3.77
CA ILE A 75 4.09 -19.27 -4.94
C ILE A 75 4.69 -17.92 -4.53
N GLU A 76 5.90 -17.66 -5.02
CA GLU A 76 6.57 -16.38 -4.80
C GLU A 76 5.84 -15.23 -5.49
N VAL A 77 5.76 -14.10 -4.79
CA VAL A 77 5.19 -12.84 -5.31
C VAL A 77 6.30 -11.82 -5.48
N THR A 78 6.15 -10.92 -6.45
CA THR A 78 7.11 -9.84 -6.65
C THR A 78 6.91 -8.77 -5.57
N ASP A 79 7.95 -8.49 -4.79
CA ASP A 79 7.93 -7.40 -3.80
C ASP A 79 8.09 -6.02 -4.47
N VAL A 80 7.77 -4.95 -3.74
CA VAL A 80 7.76 -3.59 -4.30
C VAL A 80 9.13 -3.14 -4.80
N MET A 81 10.23 -3.53 -4.13
CA MET A 81 11.58 -3.11 -4.52
C MET A 81 12.03 -3.88 -5.76
N THR A 82 11.73 -5.18 -5.83
CA THR A 82 11.98 -6.00 -7.02
C THR A 82 11.19 -5.46 -8.20
N TRP A 83 9.92 -5.06 -8.00
CA TRP A 83 9.11 -4.44 -9.05
C TRP A 83 9.69 -3.10 -9.52
N LEU A 84 10.04 -2.20 -8.60
CA LEU A 84 10.61 -0.87 -8.91
C LEU A 84 11.93 -0.97 -9.70
N LYS A 85 12.80 -1.94 -9.35
CA LYS A 85 14.04 -2.23 -10.10
C LYS A 85 13.77 -2.70 -11.54
N ARG A 86 12.66 -3.41 -11.78
CA ARG A 86 12.27 -3.83 -13.13
C ARG A 86 11.76 -2.66 -13.97
N GLN A 87 10.99 -1.74 -13.37
CA GLN A 87 10.41 -0.59 -14.10
C GLN A 87 11.45 0.43 -14.57
N GLN A 88 12.56 0.59 -13.84
CA GLN A 88 13.66 1.47 -14.25
C GLN A 88 14.21 1.18 -15.65
N ARG A 89 14.06 -0.06 -16.14
CA ARG A 89 14.57 -0.47 -17.47
C ARG A 89 13.75 0.09 -18.65
N HIS A 90 12.60 0.71 -18.40
CA HIS A 90 11.70 1.23 -19.45
C HIS A 90 11.71 2.76 -19.56
N VAL A 91 12.54 3.46 -18.77
CA VAL A 91 12.61 4.94 -18.73
C VAL A 91 14.02 5.44 -19.11
N ALA A 92 14.81 4.60 -19.77
CA ALA A 92 16.12 4.96 -20.33
C ALA A 92 16.05 5.04 -21.86
#